data_AF-A0A6I7WLP8-F1
#
_entry.id   AF-A0A6I7WLP8-F1
#
_cell.length_a   1.000
_cell.length_b   1.000
_cell.length_c   1.000
_cell.angle_alpha   90.00
_cell.angle_beta   90.00
_cell.angle_gamma   90.00
#
_symmetry.space_group_name_H-M   'P 1'
#
loop_
_entity.id
_entity.type
_entity.pdbx_description
1 polymer ?
#
loop_
_entity_poly.entity_id
_entity_poly.type
_entity_poly.pdbx_seq_one_letter_code
_entity_poly.pdbx_strand_id
1 'polypeptide(L)'
;YVPAGMTKLPKAFNAAKRGNPLDGTKYTKKVERQMSEKDLDHNFPSLIDTQANTATVRKITGGDGIKRTKIELPGSINGKDGNFSWIIEPDKTVNHRQFERFRRVK
;
A
#
# COMPACT_ATOMS: atom_id res chain seq x y z
N TYR A 1 -38.97 24.30 17.73
CA TYR A 1 -37.85 24.18 18.69
C TYR A 1 -37.04 22.96 18.29
N VAL A 2 -35.82 23.14 17.79
CA VAL A 2 -34.89 22.05 17.41
C VAL A 2 -33.68 22.15 18.33
N PRO A 3 -33.25 21.08 19.00
CA PRO A 3 -32.18 21.16 19.98
C PRO A 3 -30.84 21.44 19.29
N ALA A 4 -30.12 22.43 19.81
CA ALA A 4 -28.75 22.74 19.44
C ALA A 4 -27.84 21.59 19.92
N GLY A 5 -27.21 20.86 18.99
CA GLY A 5 -26.31 19.77 19.38
C GLY A 5 -25.73 18.87 18.29
N MET A 6 -26.15 18.95 17.03
CA MET A 6 -25.42 18.25 15.96
C MET A 6 -24.32 19.14 15.40
N THR A 7 -23.11 18.92 15.94
CA THR A 7 -21.85 19.29 15.31
C THR A 7 -21.94 19.01 13.81
N LYS A 8 -21.68 20.04 12.99
CA LYS A 8 -21.58 19.93 11.54
C LYS A 8 -20.80 18.66 11.19
N LEU A 9 -21.47 17.69 10.55
CA LEU A 9 -20.80 16.59 9.86
C LEU A 9 -19.67 17.20 9.05
N PRO A 10 -18.42 16.71 9.15
CA PRO A 10 -17.35 17.22 8.31
C PRO A 10 -17.84 17.13 6.86
N LYS A 11 -17.67 18.23 6.12
CA LYS A 11 -17.88 18.26 4.66
C LYS A 11 -17.31 16.96 4.13
N ALA A 12 -18.15 16.15 3.48
CA ALA A 12 -17.69 14.95 2.80
C ALA A 12 -16.40 15.32 2.08
N PHE A 13 -15.29 14.72 2.52
CA PHE A 13 -14.04 14.88 1.80
C PHE A 13 -14.37 14.37 0.41
N ASN A 14 -14.49 15.27 -0.55
CA ASN A 14 -14.40 14.93 -1.95
C ASN A 14 -12.99 14.37 -2.13
N ALA A 15 -12.83 13.09 -1.80
CA ALA A 15 -11.69 12.30 -2.19
C ALA A 15 -11.81 12.24 -3.72
N ALA A 16 -11.21 13.23 -4.39
CA ALA A 16 -10.89 13.11 -5.81
C ALA A 16 -10.40 11.69 -6.01
N LYS A 17 -11.06 10.94 -6.90
CA LYS A 17 -10.78 9.52 -7.15
C LYS A 17 -9.28 9.42 -7.45
N ARG A 18 -8.49 9.12 -6.42
CA ARG A 18 -7.04 9.02 -6.57
C ARG A 18 -6.85 7.78 -7.43
N GLY A 19 -6.21 7.94 -8.59
CA GLY A 19 -5.84 6.82 -9.44
C GLY A 19 -5.06 5.78 -8.63
N ASN A 20 -4.95 4.56 -9.15
CA ASN A 20 -4.19 3.56 -8.45
C ASN A 20 -2.71 4.03 -8.44
N PRO A 21 -2.06 4.13 -7.27
CA PRO A 21 -0.70 4.66 -7.19
C PRO A 21 0.34 3.77 -7.90
N LEU A 22 -0.02 2.53 -8.25
CA LEU A 22 0.80 1.61 -9.06
C LEU A 22 0.59 1.80 -10.57
N ASP A 23 -0.37 2.62 -11.01
CA ASP A 23 -0.60 2.87 -12.44
C ASP A 23 0.66 3.44 -13.11
N GLY A 24 1.05 2.85 -14.23
CA GLY A 24 2.25 3.24 -14.98
C GLY A 24 3.58 2.84 -14.34
N THR A 25 3.56 2.01 -13.29
CA THR A 25 4.77 1.44 -12.70
C THR A 25 5.14 0.11 -13.35
N LYS A 26 6.39 -0.32 -13.14
CA LYS A 26 6.88 -1.64 -13.55
C LYS A 26 7.63 -2.30 -12.42
N TYR A 27 7.49 -3.61 -12.27
CA TYR A 27 8.30 -4.36 -11.31
C TYR A 27 9.75 -4.43 -11.78
N THR A 28 10.68 -4.38 -10.84
CA THR A 28 12.08 -4.74 -11.12
C THR A 28 12.18 -6.25 -11.31
N LYS A 29 13.20 -6.73 -12.04
CA LYS A 29 13.50 -8.16 -12.19
C LYS A 29 13.65 -8.89 -10.85
N LYS A 30 14.16 -8.18 -9.84
CA LYS A 30 14.24 -8.66 -8.46
C LYS A 30 12.85 -9.01 -7.92
N VAL A 31 11.91 -8.08 -8.01
CA VAL A 31 10.54 -8.28 -7.52
C VAL A 31 9.81 -9.35 -8.34
N GLU A 32 9.95 -9.35 -9.67
CA GLU A 32 9.37 -10.39 -10.53
C GLU A 32 9.82 -11.80 -10.10
N ARG A 33 11.11 -11.97 -9.78
CA ARG A 33 11.63 -13.24 -9.24
C ARG A 33 10.98 -13.59 -7.90
N GLN A 34 10.94 -12.66 -6.95
CA GLN A 34 10.32 -12.88 -5.64
C GLN A 34 8.82 -13.25 -5.75
N MET A 35 8.11 -12.68 -6.72
CA MET A 35 6.71 -13.02 -7.00
C MET A 35 6.53 -14.44 -7.57
N SER A 36 7.54 -14.98 -8.25
CA SER A 36 7.50 -16.33 -8.85
C SER A 36 7.87 -17.44 -7.87
N GLU A 37 8.48 -17.08 -6.73
CA GLU A 37 8.92 -18.03 -5.71
C GLU A 37 7.75 -18.48 -4.80
N LYS A 38 7.99 -19.46 -3.94
CA LYS A 38 6.97 -20.01 -3.02
C LYS A 38 6.75 -19.16 -1.76
N ASP A 39 7.33 -17.97 -1.68
CA ASP A 39 7.18 -17.08 -0.54
C ASP A 39 5.82 -16.37 -0.55
N LEU A 40 4.95 -16.77 0.37
CA LEU A 40 3.61 -16.21 0.55
C LEU A 40 3.58 -14.69 0.75
N ASP A 41 4.66 -14.13 1.29
CA ASP A 41 4.71 -12.70 1.56
C ASP A 41 5.10 -11.90 0.30
N HIS A 42 5.69 -12.51 -0.73
CA HIS A 42 6.03 -11.82 -1.99
C HIS A 42 5.19 -12.28 -3.20
N ASN A 43 4.60 -13.48 -3.15
CA ASN A 43 3.86 -14.10 -4.25
C ASN A 43 2.33 -13.94 -4.17
N PHE A 44 1.83 -13.05 -3.31
CA PHE A 44 0.39 -12.79 -3.22
C PHE A 44 -0.21 -12.36 -4.58
N PRO A 45 -1.49 -12.61 -4.85
CA PRO A 45 -2.09 -12.40 -6.17
C PRO A 45 -1.92 -10.96 -6.69
N SER A 46 -1.66 -10.79 -7.99
CA SER A 46 -1.61 -9.47 -8.64
C SER A 46 -2.95 -8.72 -8.58
N LEU A 47 -4.05 -9.42 -8.33
CA LEU A 47 -5.36 -8.81 -8.06
C LEU A 47 -5.29 -7.80 -6.90
N ILE A 48 -4.43 -8.03 -5.91
CA ILE A 48 -4.23 -7.11 -4.79
C ILE A 48 -3.66 -5.76 -5.26
N ASP A 49 -2.82 -5.76 -6.29
CA ASP A 49 -2.25 -4.54 -6.86
C ASP A 49 -3.36 -3.62 -7.39
N THR A 50 -4.46 -4.18 -7.90
CA THR A 50 -5.62 -3.41 -8.41
C THR A 50 -6.38 -2.67 -7.30
N GLN A 51 -6.23 -3.09 -6.05
CA GLN A 51 -6.90 -2.53 -4.88
C GLN A 51 -6.08 -1.41 -4.19
N ALA A 52 -4.85 -1.17 -4.66
CA ALA A 52 -3.96 -0.16 -4.10
C ALA A 52 -4.49 1.28 -4.21
N ASN A 53 -5.55 1.53 -4.99
CA ASN A 53 -6.26 2.81 -5.01
C ASN A 53 -6.88 3.20 -3.66
N THR A 54 -7.09 2.24 -2.76
CA THR A 54 -7.61 2.46 -1.40
C THR A 54 -6.51 2.48 -0.33
N ALA A 55 -5.26 2.31 -0.72
CA ALA A 55 -4.13 2.22 0.18
C ALA A 55 -3.70 3.57 0.76
N THR A 56 -2.98 3.53 1.88
CA THR A 56 -2.27 4.68 2.40
C THR A 56 -1.01 4.92 1.58
N VAL A 57 -0.77 6.16 1.16
CA VAL A 57 0.40 6.55 0.38
C VAL A 57 1.21 7.59 1.15
N ARG A 58 2.51 7.34 1.35
CA ARG A 58 3.42 8.31 1.99
C ARG A 58 4.77 8.39 1.28
N LYS A 59 5.47 9.50 1.45
CA LYS A 59 6.87 9.62 1.06
C LYS A 59 7.75 9.08 2.19
N ILE A 60 8.79 8.34 1.81
CA ILE A 60 9.83 7.84 2.72
C ILE A 60 11.20 8.21 2.16
N THR A 61 12.20 8.30 3.03
CA THR A 61 13.61 8.46 2.65
C THR A 61 14.33 7.19 3.07
N GLY A 62 14.98 6.51 2.13
CA GLY A 62 15.78 5.32 2.44
C GLY A 62 17.05 5.67 3.21
N GLY A 63 17.73 4.67 3.75
CA GLY A 63 19.06 4.86 4.37
C GLY A 63 20.12 5.39 3.41
N ASP A 64 19.86 5.29 2.10
CA ASP A 64 20.65 5.85 1.00
C ASP A 64 20.31 7.32 0.67
N GLY A 65 19.40 7.96 1.42
CA GLY A 65 18.97 9.34 1.18
C GLY A 65 17.98 9.50 0.02
N ILE A 66 17.61 8.44 -0.69
CA ILE A 66 16.70 8.51 -1.83
C ILE A 66 15.24 8.57 -1.35
N LYS A 67 14.50 9.57 -1.84
CA LYS A 67 13.06 9.72 -1.58
C LYS A 67 12.25 8.78 -2.45
N ARG A 68 11.36 7.99 -1.83
CA ARG A 68 10.51 7.00 -2.48
C ARG A 68 9.04 7.18 -2.10
N THR A 69 8.16 6.49 -2.81
CA THR A 69 6.74 6.41 -2.44
C THR A 69 6.48 5.05 -1.82
N LYS A 70 6.03 5.01 -0.55
CA LYS A 70 5.53 3.79 0.09
C LYS A 70 4.01 3.75 0.00
N ILE A 71 3.48 2.59 -0.38
CA ILE A 71 2.06 2.29 -0.45
C ILE A 71 1.79 1.14 0.52
N GLU A 72 0.78 1.29 1.38
CA GLU A 72 0.40 0.26 2.36
C GLU A 72 -1.11 0.05 2.34
N LEU A 73 -1.53 -1.17 2.02
CA LEU A 73 -2.92 -1.62 2.02
C LEU A 73 -3.10 -2.66 3.14
N PRO A 74 -3.89 -2.36 4.18
CA PRO A 74 -4.21 -3.34 5.21
C PRO A 74 -4.89 -4.59 4.63
N GLY A 75 -4.56 -5.75 5.18
CA GLY A 75 -5.16 -7.01 4.78
C GLY A 75 -4.69 -8.19 5.62
N SER A 76 -4.99 -9.40 5.16
CA SER A 76 -4.60 -10.64 5.84
C SER A 76 -4.18 -11.72 4.85
N ILE A 77 -3.21 -12.54 5.25
CA ILE A 77 -2.83 -13.78 4.55
C ILE A 77 -2.85 -14.91 5.58
N ASN A 78 -3.67 -15.94 5.32
CA ASN A 78 -3.83 -17.12 6.17
C ASN A 78 -4.16 -16.78 7.64
N GLY A 79 -5.12 -15.86 7.84
CA GLY A 79 -5.60 -15.47 9.17
C GLY A 79 -4.62 -14.63 9.99
N LYS A 80 -3.58 -14.09 9.36
CA LYS A 80 -2.62 -13.19 10.00
C LYS A 80 -2.68 -11.82 9.33
N ASP A 81 -2.96 -10.81 10.12
CA ASP A 81 -3.08 -9.42 9.67
C ASP A 81 -1.71 -8.80 9.35
N GLY A 82 -1.74 -7.84 8.44
CA GLY A 82 -0.56 -7.11 7.98
C GLY A 82 -0.93 -6.07 6.94
N ASN A 83 0.10 -5.56 6.26
CA ASN A 83 -0.07 -4.67 5.13
C ASN A 83 0.54 -5.27 3.87
N PHE A 84 -0.19 -5.27 2.76
CA PHE A 84 0.43 -5.35 1.44
C PHE A 84 1.16 -4.04 1.18
N SER A 85 2.45 -4.13 0.87
CA SER A 85 3.37 -3.00 0.84
C SER A 85 4.10 -2.95 -0.50
N TRP A 86 4.16 -1.76 -1.08
CA TRP A 86 4.95 -1.48 -2.29
C TRP A 86 5.83 -0.26 -2.07
N ILE A 87 7.02 -0.27 -2.66
CA ILE A 87 7.89 0.92 -2.71
C ILE A 87 8.23 1.24 -4.16
N ILE A 88 7.80 2.43 -4.58
CA ILE A 88 8.07 2.98 -5.91
C ILE A 88 9.30 3.89 -5.84
N GLU A 89 10.28 3.57 -6.68
CA GLU A 89 11.50 4.34 -6.92
C GLU A 89 11.20 5.62 -7.73
N PRO A 90 12.12 6.60 -7.77
CA PRO A 90 11.95 7.82 -8.57
C PRO A 90 11.67 7.57 -10.06
N ASP A 91 12.23 6.49 -10.61
CA ASP A 91 12.11 6.09 -12.02
C ASP A 91 10.84 5.27 -12.34
N LYS A 92 9.89 5.22 -11.40
CA LYS A 92 8.64 4.45 -11.49
C LYS A 92 8.80 2.93 -11.47
N THR A 93 9.97 2.41 -11.13
CA THR A 93 10.11 0.99 -10.83
C THR A 93 9.60 0.67 -9.43
N VAL A 94 9.03 -0.53 -9.25
CA VAL A 94 8.67 -1.09 -7.95
C VAL A 94 9.77 -2.06 -7.53
N ASN A 95 10.51 -1.67 -6.49
CA ASN A 95 11.69 -2.39 -6.00
C ASN A 95 11.45 -3.12 -4.65
N HIS A 96 10.23 -2.98 -4.13
CA HIS A 96 9.70 -3.68 -2.96
C HIS A 96 8.24 -4.03 -3.21
N ARG A 97 7.88 -5.30 -2.96
CA ARG A 97 6.52 -5.81 -2.92
C ARG A 97 6.48 -6.89 -1.86
N GLN A 98 5.81 -6.64 -0.73
CA GLN A 98 5.78 -7.60 0.36
C GLN A 98 4.52 -7.47 1.22
N PHE A 99 4.03 -8.59 1.76
CA PHE A 99 3.08 -8.61 2.86
C PHE A 99 3.83 -8.48 4.19
N GLU A 100 3.75 -7.30 4.80
CA GLU A 100 4.36 -6.97 6.07
C GLU A 100 3.41 -7.37 7.21
N ARG A 101 3.59 -8.59 7.74
CA ARG A 101 2.77 -9.12 8.86
C ARG A 101 2.92 -8.26 10.10
N PHE A 102 1.81 -7.97 10.78
CA PHE A 102 1.87 -7.35 12.09
C PHE A 102 2.48 -8.36 13.08
N ARG A 103 3.52 -7.93 13.80
CA ARG A 103 4.06 -8.73 14.89
C ARG A 103 3.01 -8.74 15.99
N ARG A 104 2.60 -9.92 16.44
CA ARG A 104 1.95 -10.06 17.74
C ARG A 104 2.94 -9.57 18.78
N VAL A 105 2.65 -8.43 19.39
CA VAL A 105 3.31 -8.05 20.64
C VAL A 105 2.86 -9.10 21.66
N LYS A 106 3.82 -9.81 22.25
CA LYS A 106 3.56 -10.73 23.35
C LYS A 106 3.27 -9.93 24.61
#